data_AF-A0A2G9FEM3-F1
#
_entry.id   AF-A0A2G9FEM3-F1
#
_cell.length_a   1.000
_cell.length_b   1.000
_cell.length_c   1.000
_cell.angle_alpha   90.00
_cell.angle_beta   90.00
_cell.angle_gamma   90.00
#
_symmetry.space_group_name_H-M   'P 1'
#
loop_
_entity.id
_entity.type
_entity.pdbx_description
1 polymer ?
#
loop_
_entity_poly.entity_id
_entity_poly.type
_entity_poly.pdbx_seq_one_letter_code
_entity_poly.pdbx_strand_id
1 'polypeptide(L)'
;MSEVAFLVSSERMLKKIKKYIEIKNIIVVETTISNALEKAKNLIDKGVKVILTKLAIKIKIEDKVEIPVLSIENNNISDYIELLKELDVKNNKIAFVDYIEAHQSLLDLAKIISKDIVFKTFTSEEECETIVKELKNKSYSILIGSALTKKYANKYGLKSYDIEILKDSVLMYIEIAEQIIKFTDLKKSKNKVLKSIEIMIDNYLKNEEKMEKNILDKVTMNDVEKDKLIEGLKRNSFSLPNTAKDLGMSRTTLWRKLKKFNIIIE
;
A
#
# COMPACT_ATOMS: atom_id res chain seq x y z
N MET A 1 18.50 -4.35 -9.54
CA MET A 1 18.36 -4.25 -8.07
C MET A 1 17.24 -5.20 -7.66
N SER A 2 17.38 -5.92 -6.54
CA SER A 2 16.35 -6.85 -6.08
C SER A 2 15.16 -6.08 -5.51
N GLU A 3 13.94 -6.35 -5.97
CA GLU A 3 12.73 -5.65 -5.48
C GLU A 3 12.07 -6.36 -4.29
N VAL A 4 12.46 -7.60 -4.00
CA VAL A 4 11.95 -8.42 -2.90
C VAL A 4 13.09 -8.77 -1.95
N ALA A 5 12.84 -8.70 -0.65
CA ALA A 5 13.78 -9.15 0.37
C ALA A 5 13.12 -10.03 1.44
N PHE A 6 13.86 -11.04 1.89
CA PHE A 6 13.54 -11.84 3.07
C PHE A 6 14.29 -11.32 4.29
N LEU A 7 13.55 -11.07 5.37
CA LEU A 7 14.09 -10.84 6.71
C LEU A 7 13.78 -12.07 7.58
N VAL A 8 14.80 -12.82 7.95
CA VAL A 8 14.63 -14.11 8.66
C VAL A 8 15.36 -14.14 9.99
N SER A 9 14.79 -14.83 10.98
CA SER A 9 15.32 -14.86 12.35
C SER A 9 16.31 -15.98 12.65
N SER A 10 16.59 -16.87 11.68
CA SER A 10 17.51 -17.98 11.88
C SER A 10 18.43 -18.20 10.69
N GLU A 11 19.68 -18.48 10.98
CA GLU A 11 20.70 -18.87 10.00
C GLU A 11 20.27 -20.11 9.19
N ARG A 12 19.59 -21.08 9.82
CA ARG A 12 19.06 -22.28 9.14
C ARG A 12 18.06 -21.91 8.04
N MET A 13 17.10 -21.03 8.35
CA MET A 13 16.14 -20.55 7.37
C MET A 13 16.81 -19.72 6.28
N LEU A 14 17.77 -18.87 6.64
CA LEU A 14 18.56 -18.10 5.68
C LEU A 14 19.26 -19.00 4.66
N LYS A 15 19.97 -20.04 5.13
CA LYS A 15 20.68 -21.00 4.26
C LYS A 15 19.71 -21.73 3.33
N LYS A 16 18.57 -22.17 3.85
CA LYS A 16 17.53 -22.86 3.05
C LYS A 16 16.94 -21.97 1.98
N ILE A 17 16.47 -20.77 2.34
CA ILE A 17 15.87 -19.85 1.38
C ILE A 17 16.90 -19.50 0.30
N LYS A 18 18.15 -19.19 0.67
CA LYS A 18 19.24 -18.95 -0.30
C LYS A 18 19.43 -20.10 -1.28
N LYS A 19 19.40 -21.35 -0.80
CA LYS A 19 19.47 -22.55 -1.65
C LYS A 19 18.28 -22.68 -2.61
N TYR A 20 17.10 -22.24 -2.18
CA TYR A 20 15.87 -22.34 -3.00
C TYR A 20 15.79 -21.29 -4.11
N ILE A 21 16.45 -20.15 -3.94
CA ILE A 21 16.31 -18.96 -4.79
C ILE A 21 17.49 -18.70 -5.72
N GLU A 22 18.36 -19.68 -5.98
CA GLU A 22 19.62 -19.52 -6.77
C GLU A 22 19.45 -18.78 -8.12
N ILE A 23 18.23 -18.64 -8.63
CA ILE A 23 17.89 -18.08 -9.95
C ILE A 23 17.20 -16.69 -9.87
N LYS A 24 16.80 -16.21 -8.68
CA LYS A 24 16.06 -14.94 -8.53
C LYS A 24 16.89 -13.87 -7.84
N ASN A 25 16.80 -12.63 -8.35
CA ASN A 25 17.42 -11.45 -7.80
C ASN A 25 16.71 -11.01 -6.50
N ILE A 26 16.89 -11.77 -5.41
CA ILE A 26 16.22 -11.60 -4.13
C ILE A 26 17.26 -11.51 -3.01
N ILE A 27 17.07 -10.54 -2.10
CA ILE A 27 17.97 -10.36 -0.96
C ILE A 27 17.46 -11.21 0.20
N VAL A 28 18.33 -11.96 0.88
CA VAL A 28 17.98 -12.68 2.10
C VAL A 28 18.93 -12.25 3.21
N VAL A 29 18.37 -11.65 4.26
CA VAL A 29 19.12 -11.09 5.39
C VAL A 29 18.62 -11.72 6.70
N GLU A 30 19.56 -12.16 7.52
CA GLU A 30 19.25 -12.59 8.89
C GLU A 30 19.03 -11.37 9.78
N THR A 31 18.08 -11.44 10.71
CA THR A 31 17.69 -10.34 11.59
C THR A 31 17.20 -10.87 12.94
N THR A 32 17.16 -10.01 13.94
CA THR A 32 16.44 -10.26 15.20
C THR A 32 15.25 -9.30 15.27
N ILE A 33 14.35 -9.51 16.23
CA ILE A 33 13.24 -8.57 16.49
C ILE A 33 13.78 -7.18 16.87
N SER A 34 14.92 -7.10 17.57
CA SER A 34 15.50 -5.84 18.03
C SER A 34 16.06 -4.98 16.89
N ASN A 35 16.71 -5.58 15.88
CA ASN A 35 17.31 -4.85 14.75
C ASN A 35 16.50 -4.93 13.44
N ALA A 36 15.33 -5.56 13.45
CA ALA A 36 14.48 -5.74 12.27
C ALA A 36 14.13 -4.42 11.58
N LEU A 37 13.80 -3.37 12.33
CA LEU A 37 13.40 -2.08 11.75
C LEU A 37 14.56 -1.41 11.02
N GLU A 38 15.75 -1.42 11.61
CA GLU A 38 16.96 -0.86 10.99
C GLU A 38 17.29 -1.59 9.69
N LYS A 39 17.27 -2.93 9.72
CA LYS A 39 17.52 -3.75 8.53
C LYS A 39 16.47 -3.54 7.45
N ALA A 40 15.20 -3.41 7.82
CA ALA A 40 14.11 -3.11 6.89
C ALA A 40 14.35 -1.77 6.19
N LYS A 41 14.68 -0.70 6.93
CA LYS A 41 14.98 0.63 6.35
C LYS A 41 16.18 0.59 5.39
N ASN A 42 17.27 -0.05 5.80
CA ASN A 42 18.45 -0.22 4.95
C ASN A 42 18.15 -0.98 3.64
N LEU A 43 17.20 -1.93 3.67
CA LEU A 43 16.75 -2.64 2.47
C LEU A 43 15.87 -1.76 1.57
N ILE A 44 14.98 -0.96 2.16
CA ILE A 44 14.13 0.00 1.45
C ILE A 44 14.99 1.04 0.73
N ASP A 45 16.01 1.58 1.39
CA ASP A 45 16.97 2.52 0.80
C ASP A 45 17.74 1.88 -0.38
N LYS A 46 17.91 0.57 -0.35
CA LYS A 46 18.45 -0.26 -1.45
C LYS A 46 17.37 -0.66 -2.48
N GLY A 47 16.24 0.03 -2.51
CA GLY A 47 15.22 -0.14 -3.56
C GLY A 47 14.35 -1.39 -3.42
N VAL A 48 14.35 -2.05 -2.25
CA VAL A 48 13.39 -3.13 -1.97
C VAL A 48 11.99 -2.53 -1.91
N LYS A 49 11.06 -3.18 -2.58
CA LYS A 49 9.64 -2.81 -2.67
C LYS A 49 8.72 -3.68 -1.84
N VAL A 50 9.15 -4.90 -1.47
CA VAL A 50 8.38 -5.83 -0.63
C VAL A 50 9.30 -6.60 0.32
N ILE A 51 8.91 -6.71 1.58
CA ILE A 51 9.60 -7.53 2.60
C ILE A 51 8.78 -8.78 2.93
N LEU A 52 9.44 -9.93 2.95
CA LEU A 52 8.91 -11.23 3.36
C LEU A 52 9.54 -11.63 4.70
N THR A 53 8.75 -11.90 5.74
CA THR A 53 9.28 -12.20 7.08
C THR A 53 8.30 -12.99 7.95
N LYS A 54 8.72 -13.48 9.13
CA LYS A 54 7.82 -14.17 10.08
C LYS A 54 6.97 -13.17 10.90
N LEU A 55 5.83 -13.61 11.40
CA LEU A 55 4.82 -12.78 12.08
C LEU A 55 5.40 -11.82 13.14
N ALA A 56 6.27 -12.32 14.02
CA ALA A 56 6.86 -11.50 15.09
C ALA A 56 7.67 -10.30 14.57
N ILE A 57 8.41 -10.49 13.46
CA ILE A 57 9.16 -9.41 12.82
C ILE A 57 8.21 -8.50 12.04
N LYS A 58 7.22 -9.07 11.35
CA LYS A 58 6.19 -8.31 10.62
C LYS A 58 5.52 -7.29 11.54
N ILE A 59 4.97 -7.73 12.68
CA ILE A 59 4.32 -6.86 13.68
C ILE A 59 5.26 -5.74 14.14
N LYS A 60 6.56 -6.01 14.25
CA LYS A 60 7.54 -5.02 14.71
C LYS A 60 7.78 -3.88 13.71
N ILE A 61 7.63 -4.14 12.40
CA ILE A 61 8.07 -3.24 11.33
C ILE A 61 6.95 -2.70 10.44
N GLU A 62 5.82 -3.40 10.28
CA GLU A 62 4.79 -3.09 9.28
C GLU A 62 4.24 -1.66 9.40
N ASP A 63 3.91 -1.20 10.62
CA ASP A 63 3.38 0.16 10.84
C ASP A 63 4.44 1.27 10.74
N LYS A 64 5.70 0.92 10.50
CA LYS A 64 6.85 1.85 10.52
C LYS A 64 7.56 1.97 9.18
N VAL A 65 7.06 1.29 8.16
CA VAL A 65 7.60 1.30 6.80
C VAL A 65 6.48 1.53 5.78
N GLU A 66 6.81 2.14 4.66
CA GLU A 66 5.80 2.49 3.63
C GLU A 66 5.56 1.35 2.62
N ILE A 67 6.41 0.32 2.63
CA ILE A 67 6.32 -0.81 1.70
C ILE A 67 5.57 -2.00 2.31
N PRO A 68 4.93 -2.86 1.50
CA PRO A 68 4.28 -4.06 2.00
C PRO A 68 5.23 -5.03 2.73
N VAL A 69 4.78 -5.52 3.88
CA VAL A 69 5.44 -6.55 4.69
C VAL A 69 4.54 -7.78 4.80
N LEU A 70 4.93 -8.90 4.19
CA LEU A 70 4.14 -10.13 4.20
C LEU A 70 4.69 -11.13 5.21
N SER A 71 3.77 -11.82 5.88
CA SER A 71 4.09 -12.93 6.76
C SER A 71 4.32 -14.20 5.94
N ILE A 72 5.51 -14.80 6.05
CA ILE A 72 5.80 -16.12 5.52
C ILE A 72 5.49 -17.15 6.59
N GLU A 73 4.31 -17.75 6.53
CA GLU A 73 3.87 -18.76 7.48
C GLU A 73 3.82 -20.13 6.84
N ASN A 74 3.90 -21.15 7.69
CA ASN A 74 3.85 -22.51 7.24
C ASN A 74 2.37 -22.86 7.05
N ASN A 75 1.74 -22.25 6.05
CA ASN A 75 0.31 -22.40 5.78
C ASN A 75 0.03 -23.46 4.71
N ASN A 76 1.08 -23.97 4.07
CA ASN A 76 0.94 -25.01 3.07
C ASN A 76 0.86 -26.37 3.75
N ILE A 77 -0.14 -27.16 3.39
CA ILE A 77 -0.33 -28.53 3.90
C ILE A 77 0.92 -29.39 3.64
N SER A 78 1.63 -29.16 2.54
CA SER A 78 2.86 -29.89 2.22
C SER A 78 3.95 -29.72 3.28
N ASP A 79 4.06 -28.54 3.91
CA ASP A 79 5.04 -28.26 4.97
C ASP A 79 4.77 -29.16 6.20
N TYR A 80 3.50 -29.44 6.50
CA TYR A 80 3.10 -30.33 7.60
C TYR A 80 3.27 -31.81 7.24
N ILE A 81 2.89 -32.18 6.01
CA ILE A 81 3.01 -33.57 5.53
C ILE A 81 4.45 -34.05 5.64
N GLU A 82 5.42 -33.22 5.25
CA GLU A 82 6.82 -33.63 5.26
C GLU A 82 7.32 -33.94 6.66
N LEU A 83 6.99 -33.09 7.65
CA LEU A 83 7.31 -33.36 9.05
C LEU A 83 6.58 -34.60 9.58
N LEU A 84 5.28 -34.74 9.27
CA LEU A 84 4.48 -35.87 9.75
C LEU A 84 4.95 -37.23 9.19
N LYS A 85 5.60 -37.26 8.02
CA LYS A 85 6.23 -38.49 7.49
C LYS A 85 7.42 -38.96 8.32
N GLU A 86 8.17 -38.03 8.90
CA GLU A 86 9.36 -38.32 9.71
C GLU A 86 9.00 -38.74 11.14
N LEU A 87 7.79 -38.42 11.59
CA LEU A 87 7.31 -38.71 12.93
C LEU A 87 6.55 -40.03 12.97
N ASP A 88 6.70 -40.76 14.08
CA ASP A 88 5.88 -41.95 14.36
C ASP A 88 4.51 -41.53 14.90
N VAL A 89 3.67 -41.04 13.98
CA VAL A 89 2.31 -40.51 14.25
C VAL A 89 1.33 -41.55 14.77
N LYS A 90 1.63 -42.84 14.62
CA LYS A 90 0.75 -43.94 15.06
C LYS A 90 0.95 -44.30 16.53
N ASN A 91 2.18 -44.16 17.03
CA ASN A 91 2.52 -44.52 18.41
C ASN A 91 2.73 -43.31 19.33
N ASN A 92 2.62 -42.09 18.80
CA ASN A 92 2.80 -40.86 19.57
C ASN A 92 1.59 -39.95 19.49
N LYS A 93 1.28 -39.32 20.62
CA LYS A 93 0.33 -38.21 20.69
C LYS A 93 1.06 -36.91 20.36
N ILE A 94 0.58 -36.23 19.33
CA ILE A 94 1.23 -35.06 18.73
C ILE A 94 0.33 -33.85 18.90
N ALA A 95 0.89 -32.73 19.35
CA ALA A 95 0.17 -31.48 19.40
C ALA A 95 0.92 -30.38 18.65
N PHE A 96 0.23 -29.77 17.69
CA PHE A 96 0.62 -28.50 17.10
C PHE A 96 0.17 -27.37 18.02
N VAL A 97 1.10 -26.53 18.43
CA VAL A 97 0.86 -25.43 19.39
C VAL A 97 1.49 -24.17 18.82
N ASP A 98 0.69 -23.24 18.31
CA ASP A 98 1.19 -22.01 17.66
C ASP A 98 0.27 -20.80 17.90
N TYR A 99 0.71 -19.61 17.47
CA TYR A 99 -0.10 -18.38 17.54
C TYR A 99 -1.22 -18.34 16.49
N ILE A 100 -1.05 -19.08 15.41
CA ILE A 100 -1.95 -19.06 14.24
C ILE A 100 -2.81 -20.31 14.27
N GLU A 101 -4.12 -20.12 14.08
CA GLU A 101 -5.06 -21.22 13.97
C GLU A 101 -4.83 -22.04 12.70
N ALA A 102 -4.86 -23.35 12.86
CA ALA A 102 -4.73 -24.27 11.74
C ALA A 102 -5.95 -24.20 10.82
N HIS A 103 -5.70 -24.18 9.50
CA HIS A 103 -6.76 -24.24 8.52
C HIS A 103 -7.56 -25.55 8.61
N GLN A 104 -8.85 -25.49 8.27
CA GLN A 104 -9.76 -26.64 8.34
C GLN A 104 -9.25 -27.86 7.56
N SER A 105 -8.66 -27.64 6.38
CA SER A 105 -8.07 -28.70 5.56
C SER A 105 -6.94 -29.46 6.27
N LEU A 106 -6.15 -28.78 7.11
CA LEU A 106 -5.10 -29.39 7.91
C LEU A 106 -5.68 -30.16 9.09
N LEU A 107 -6.73 -29.63 9.74
CA LEU A 107 -7.46 -30.34 10.80
C LEU A 107 -8.05 -31.65 10.27
N ASP A 108 -8.63 -31.62 9.06
CA ASP A 108 -9.24 -32.79 8.45
C ASP A 108 -8.19 -33.81 7.99
N LEU A 109 -7.06 -33.35 7.45
CA LEU A 109 -5.91 -34.22 7.16
C LEU A 109 -5.42 -34.92 8.44
N ALA A 110 -5.26 -34.19 9.54
CA ALA A 110 -4.80 -34.76 10.79
C ALA A 110 -5.76 -35.85 11.31
N LYS A 111 -7.08 -35.62 11.25
CA LYS A 111 -8.08 -36.63 11.63
C LYS A 111 -7.99 -37.91 10.79
N ILE A 112 -7.63 -37.79 9.52
CA ILE A 112 -7.42 -38.94 8.62
C ILE A 112 -6.15 -39.71 9.02
N ILE A 113 -5.08 -39.00 9.38
CA ILE A 113 -3.79 -39.60 9.75
C ILE A 113 -3.87 -40.28 11.12
N SER A 114 -4.33 -39.56 12.14
CA SER A 114 -4.46 -40.05 13.51
C SER A 114 -5.34 -39.12 14.36
N LYS A 115 -6.23 -39.72 15.16
CA LYS A 115 -7.06 -38.97 16.13
C LYS A 115 -6.23 -38.37 17.28
N ASP A 116 -4.99 -38.80 17.44
CA ASP A 116 -4.06 -38.35 18.47
C ASP A 116 -3.25 -37.11 18.07
N ILE A 117 -3.52 -36.55 16.88
CA ILE A 117 -2.97 -35.27 16.44
C ILE A 117 -3.98 -34.17 16.79
N VAL A 118 -3.55 -33.17 17.56
CA VAL A 118 -4.38 -32.01 17.91
C VAL A 118 -3.70 -30.69 17.58
N PHE A 119 -4.51 -29.65 17.43
CA PHE A 119 -4.06 -28.29 17.21
C PHE A 119 -4.54 -27.43 18.37
N LYS A 120 -3.65 -26.58 18.87
CA LYS A 120 -3.90 -25.63 19.95
C LYS A 120 -3.31 -24.30 19.56
N THR A 121 -4.07 -23.25 19.84
CA THR A 121 -3.63 -21.87 19.64
C THR A 121 -3.40 -21.18 20.97
N PHE A 122 -2.53 -20.19 20.97
CA PHE A 122 -2.30 -19.34 22.14
C PHE A 122 -2.00 -17.91 21.72
N THR A 123 -2.29 -16.97 22.61
CA THR A 123 -2.15 -15.53 22.39
C THR A 123 -1.11 -14.90 23.32
N SER A 124 -0.73 -15.60 24.39
CA SER A 124 0.24 -15.13 25.38
C SER A 124 1.26 -16.21 25.77
N GLU A 125 2.36 -15.78 26.38
CA GLU A 125 3.39 -16.67 26.87
C GLU A 125 2.88 -17.60 27.99
N GLU A 126 2.06 -17.04 28.89
CA GLU A 126 1.43 -17.75 30.00
C GLU A 126 0.43 -18.81 29.51
N GLU A 127 -0.34 -18.48 28.48
CA GLU A 127 -1.29 -19.40 27.84
C GLU A 127 -0.56 -20.56 27.16
N CYS A 128 0.55 -20.27 26.44
CA CYS A 128 1.41 -21.29 25.85
C CYS A 128 1.91 -22.28 26.91
N GLU A 129 2.44 -21.77 28.02
CA GLU A 129 2.92 -22.60 29.13
C GLU A 129 1.81 -23.48 29.73
N THR A 130 0.62 -22.91 29.88
CA THR A 130 -0.55 -23.62 30.43
C THR A 130 -0.97 -24.77 29.51
N ILE A 131 -1.07 -24.51 28.20
CA ILE A 131 -1.40 -25.52 27.19
C ILE A 131 -0.36 -26.64 27.17
N VAL A 132 0.93 -26.31 27.23
CA VAL A 132 2.01 -27.32 27.25
C VAL A 132 1.89 -28.24 28.48
N LYS A 133 1.59 -27.69 29.67
CA LYS A 133 1.35 -28.49 30.88
C LYS A 133 0.14 -29.41 30.73
N GLU A 134 -0.96 -28.88 30.20
CA GLU A 134 -2.17 -29.66 29.95
C GLU A 134 -1.91 -30.83 28.99
N LEU A 135 -1.21 -30.57 27.89
CA LEU A 135 -0.83 -31.57 26.90
C LEU A 135 0.07 -32.66 27.51
N LYS A 136 1.05 -32.27 28.33
CA LYS A 136 1.88 -33.24 29.07
C LYS A 136 1.01 -34.16 29.94
N ASN A 137 0.07 -33.61 30.69
CA ASN A 137 -0.83 -34.37 31.56
C ASN A 137 -1.76 -35.31 30.77
N LYS A 138 -2.05 -34.98 29.50
CA LYS A 138 -2.82 -35.80 28.56
C LYS A 138 -1.98 -36.81 27.76
N SER A 139 -0.72 -37.00 28.16
CA SER A 139 0.25 -37.91 27.56
C SER A 139 0.67 -37.57 26.13
N TYR A 140 0.63 -36.28 25.76
CA TYR A 140 1.28 -35.83 24.53
C TYR A 140 2.80 -35.88 24.69
N SER A 141 3.48 -36.55 23.77
CA SER A 141 4.93 -36.77 23.82
C SER A 141 5.70 -35.85 22.87
N ILE A 142 5.03 -35.35 21.83
CA ILE A 142 5.63 -34.54 20.77
C ILE A 142 4.83 -33.24 20.60
N LEU A 143 5.53 -32.11 20.69
CA LEU A 143 4.99 -30.79 20.40
C LEU A 143 5.61 -30.20 19.13
N ILE A 144 4.80 -29.52 18.34
CA ILE A 144 5.24 -28.88 17.09
C ILE A 144 4.80 -27.42 17.12
N GLY A 145 5.69 -26.46 16.85
CA GLY A 145 5.31 -25.06 16.83
C GLY A 145 6.46 -24.07 16.78
N SER A 146 6.18 -22.84 17.20
CA SER A 146 7.15 -21.75 17.22
C SER A 146 8.24 -21.91 18.31
N ALA A 147 9.20 -20.99 18.32
CA ALA A 147 10.27 -20.96 19.31
C ALA A 147 9.77 -20.95 20.77
N LEU A 148 8.58 -20.39 21.02
CA LEU A 148 8.01 -20.37 22.36
C LEU A 148 7.47 -21.75 22.78
N THR A 149 6.78 -22.45 21.87
CA THR A 149 6.36 -23.84 22.08
C THR A 149 7.56 -24.72 22.38
N LYS A 150 8.65 -24.56 21.62
CA LYS A 150 9.92 -25.27 21.83
C LYS A 150 10.53 -25.00 23.21
N LYS A 151 10.55 -23.72 23.63
CA LYS A 151 11.03 -23.32 24.97
C LYS A 151 10.30 -24.10 26.07
N TYR A 152 8.97 -24.15 26.02
CA TYR A 152 8.17 -24.82 27.05
C TYR A 152 8.17 -26.34 26.94
N ALA A 153 8.16 -26.90 25.72
CA ALA A 153 8.33 -28.32 25.50
C ALA A 153 9.61 -28.83 26.19
N ASN A 154 10.73 -28.15 25.96
CA ASN A 154 12.02 -28.49 26.57
C ASN A 154 11.99 -28.34 28.10
N LYS A 155 11.41 -27.25 28.62
CA LYS A 155 11.24 -27.02 30.07
C LYS A 155 10.50 -28.20 30.74
N TYR A 156 9.55 -28.81 30.04
CA TYR A 156 8.72 -29.89 30.57
C TYR A 156 9.16 -31.30 30.12
N GLY A 157 10.29 -31.43 29.41
CA GLY A 157 10.84 -32.72 28.98
C GLY A 157 10.08 -33.39 27.83
N LEU A 158 9.37 -32.61 27.00
CA LEU A 158 8.68 -33.09 25.81
C LEU A 158 9.58 -32.94 24.58
N LYS A 159 9.42 -33.85 23.61
CA LYS A 159 10.08 -33.69 22.30
C LYS A 159 9.44 -32.53 21.55
N SER A 160 10.25 -31.70 20.91
CA SER A 160 9.77 -30.56 20.14
C SER A 160 10.35 -30.53 18.74
N TYR A 161 9.51 -30.23 17.75
CA TYR A 161 9.91 -30.02 16.36
C TYR A 161 9.41 -28.67 15.85
N ASP A 162 10.13 -28.10 14.90
CA ASP A 162 9.74 -26.88 14.21
C ASP A 162 9.29 -27.26 12.80
N ILE A 163 8.19 -26.69 12.31
CA ILE A 163 7.80 -26.90 10.91
C ILE A 163 8.74 -26.07 10.03
N GLU A 164 9.34 -26.74 9.06
CA GLU A 164 10.24 -26.11 8.11
C GLU A 164 9.49 -25.65 6.86
N ILE A 165 9.76 -24.42 6.42
CA ILE A 165 9.23 -23.93 5.15
C ILE A 165 9.90 -24.65 3.98
N LEU A 166 9.10 -25.20 3.06
CA LEU A 166 9.59 -25.88 1.87
C LEU A 166 9.81 -24.91 0.69
N LYS A 167 10.48 -25.41 -0.35
CA LYS A 167 10.80 -24.64 -1.56
C LYS A 167 9.54 -24.05 -2.21
N ASP A 168 8.48 -24.85 -2.35
CA ASP A 168 7.26 -24.42 -3.03
C ASP A 168 6.55 -23.30 -2.28
N SER A 169 6.52 -23.37 -0.94
CA SER A 169 6.00 -22.29 -0.09
C SER A 169 6.82 -21.00 -0.26
N VAL A 170 8.15 -21.10 -0.30
CA VAL A 170 9.02 -19.94 -0.57
C VAL A 170 8.74 -19.33 -1.94
N LEU A 171 8.61 -20.16 -3.00
CA LEU A 171 8.32 -19.69 -4.35
C LEU A 171 6.95 -19.02 -4.45
N MET A 172 5.92 -19.58 -3.80
CA MET A 172 4.59 -18.98 -3.72
C MET A 172 4.64 -17.58 -3.13
N TYR A 173 5.34 -17.39 -2.00
CA TYR A 173 5.47 -16.05 -1.38
C TYR A 173 6.21 -15.05 -2.26
N ILE A 174 7.19 -15.52 -3.04
CA ILE A 174 7.89 -14.68 -4.01
C ILE A 174 6.95 -14.26 -5.14
N GLU A 175 6.16 -15.19 -5.69
CA GLU A 175 5.18 -14.88 -6.74
C GLU A 175 4.13 -13.86 -6.25
N ILE A 176 3.65 -14.02 -5.02
CA ILE A 176 2.74 -13.06 -4.38
C ILE A 176 3.42 -11.68 -4.28
N ALA A 177 4.68 -11.62 -3.85
CA ALA A 177 5.43 -10.36 -3.76
C ALA A 177 5.60 -9.70 -5.14
N GLU A 178 5.94 -10.47 -6.17
CA GLU A 178 6.06 -9.99 -7.55
C GLU A 178 4.73 -9.43 -8.08
N GLN A 179 3.60 -10.08 -7.77
CA GLN A 179 2.27 -9.57 -8.13
C GLN A 179 1.94 -8.25 -7.42
N ILE A 180 2.30 -8.13 -6.14
CA ILE A 180 2.11 -6.88 -5.37
C ILE A 180 2.93 -5.74 -5.98
N ILE A 181 4.18 -6.01 -6.37
CA ILE A 181 5.04 -5.02 -7.03
C ILE A 181 4.39 -4.56 -8.34
N LYS A 182 4.00 -5.51 -9.20
CA LYS A 182 3.34 -5.23 -10.48
C LYS A 182 2.09 -4.37 -10.30
N PHE A 183 1.24 -4.70 -9.32
CA PHE A 183 0.03 -3.94 -9.03
C PHE A 183 0.35 -2.52 -8.53
N THR A 184 1.35 -2.39 -7.67
CA THR A 184 1.78 -1.11 -7.10
C THR A 184 2.34 -0.18 -8.19
N ASP A 185 3.15 -0.70 -9.11
CA ASP A 185 3.72 0.06 -10.23
C ASP A 185 2.63 0.49 -11.24
N LEU A 186 1.65 -0.38 -11.52
CA LEU A 186 0.48 -0.04 -12.33
C LEU A 186 -0.34 1.08 -11.68
N LYS A 187 -0.61 0.98 -10.37
CA LYS A 187 -1.33 2.02 -9.61
C LYS A 187 -0.58 3.35 -9.63
N LYS A 188 0.74 3.33 -9.45
CA LYS A 188 1.59 4.53 -9.51
C LYS A 188 1.54 5.19 -10.89
N SER A 189 1.56 4.40 -11.96
CA SER A 189 1.48 4.89 -13.34
C SER A 189 0.12 5.51 -13.64
N LYS A 190 -0.98 4.87 -13.25
CA LYS A 190 -2.34 5.43 -13.37
C LYS A 190 -2.50 6.73 -12.58
N ASN A 191 -2.00 6.78 -11.34
CA ASN A 191 -2.07 7.98 -10.52
C ASN A 191 -1.28 9.15 -11.11
N LYS A 192 -0.16 8.91 -11.80
CA LYS A 192 0.57 9.96 -12.52
C LYS A 192 -0.27 10.56 -13.64
N VAL A 193 -0.92 9.70 -14.44
CA VAL A 193 -1.79 10.15 -15.53
C VAL A 193 -2.98 10.95 -14.98
N LEU A 194 -3.60 10.46 -13.90
CA LEU A 194 -4.72 11.16 -13.25
C LEU A 194 -4.31 12.57 -12.78
N LYS A 195 -3.18 12.70 -12.09
CA LYS A 195 -2.64 14.01 -11.67
C LYS A 195 -2.38 14.95 -12.85
N SER A 196 -1.86 14.42 -13.96
CA SER A 196 -1.66 15.24 -15.17
C SER A 196 -2.99 15.75 -15.74
N ILE A 197 -4.03 14.91 -15.73
CA ILE A 197 -5.38 15.31 -16.17
C ILE A 197 -5.98 16.35 -15.22
N GLU A 198 -5.87 16.17 -13.90
CA GLU A 198 -6.30 17.16 -12.90
C GLU A 198 -5.67 18.53 -13.15
N ILE A 199 -4.34 18.57 -13.39
CA ILE A 199 -3.63 19.80 -13.72
C ILE A 199 -4.13 20.41 -15.04
N MET A 200 -4.43 19.60 -16.06
CA MET A 200 -4.97 20.10 -17.33
C MET A 200 -6.37 20.71 -17.15
N ILE A 201 -7.24 20.07 -16.37
CA ILE A 201 -8.59 20.59 -16.07
C ILE A 201 -8.49 21.90 -15.31
N ASP A 202 -7.67 21.96 -14.25
CA ASP A 202 -7.47 23.19 -13.47
C ASP A 202 -6.97 24.36 -14.33
N ASN A 203 -6.07 24.08 -15.27
CA ASN A 203 -5.56 25.10 -16.19
C ASN A 203 -6.63 25.54 -17.20
N TYR A 204 -7.46 24.62 -17.69
CA TYR A 204 -8.57 24.95 -18.58
C TYR A 204 -9.58 25.87 -17.89
N LEU A 205 -10.04 25.50 -16.69
CA LEU A 205 -11.01 26.27 -15.91
C LEU A 205 -10.49 27.69 -15.59
N LYS A 206 -9.23 27.81 -15.17
CA LYS A 206 -8.60 29.13 -14.92
C LYS A 206 -8.51 30.01 -16.16
N ASN A 207 -8.36 29.42 -17.35
CA ASN A 207 -8.32 30.17 -18.60
C ASN A 207 -9.72 30.61 -19.05
N GLU A 208 -10.72 29.77 -18.84
CA GLU A 208 -12.13 30.08 -19.11
C GLU A 208 -12.61 31.26 -18.25
N GLU A 209 -12.37 31.22 -16.93
CA GLU A 209 -12.69 32.33 -16.02
C GLU A 209 -12.01 33.65 -16.43
N LYS A 210 -10.75 33.58 -16.89
CA LYS A 210 -10.03 34.76 -17.40
C LYS A 210 -10.64 35.28 -18.69
N MET A 211 -11.05 34.39 -19.61
CA MET A 211 -11.70 34.79 -20.85
C MET A 211 -13.06 35.46 -20.57
N GLU A 212 -13.88 34.87 -19.71
CA GLU A 212 -15.16 35.45 -19.29
C GLU A 212 -14.98 36.83 -18.66
N LYS A 213 -14.03 36.97 -17.74
CA LYS A 213 -13.71 38.26 -17.12
C LYS A 213 -13.26 39.29 -18.15
N ASN A 214 -12.39 38.92 -19.08
CA ASN A 214 -11.93 39.82 -20.15
C ASN A 214 -13.06 40.27 -21.07
N ILE A 215 -14.04 39.39 -21.35
CA ILE A 215 -15.21 39.73 -22.15
C ILE A 215 -16.10 40.69 -21.36
N LEU A 216 -16.36 40.41 -20.09
CA LEU A 216 -17.17 41.25 -19.21
C LEU A 216 -16.56 42.66 -19.09
N ASP A 217 -15.26 42.75 -18.81
CA ASP A 217 -14.54 44.02 -18.70
C ASP A 217 -14.65 44.84 -20.00
N LYS A 218 -14.52 44.21 -21.18
CA LYS A 218 -14.69 44.87 -22.48
C LYS A 218 -16.12 45.37 -22.70
N VAL A 219 -17.13 44.60 -22.30
CA VAL A 219 -18.54 45.01 -22.39
C VAL A 219 -18.79 46.20 -21.48
N THR A 220 -18.38 46.12 -20.21
CA THR A 220 -18.53 47.22 -19.24
C THR A 220 -17.81 48.49 -19.69
N MET A 221 -16.60 48.40 -20.24
CA MET A 221 -15.90 49.57 -20.79
C MET A 221 -16.64 50.21 -21.97
N ASN A 222 -17.23 49.39 -22.85
CA ASN A 222 -18.03 49.88 -23.97
C ASN A 222 -19.32 50.57 -23.49
N ASP A 223 -19.99 50.04 -22.46
CA ASP A 223 -21.19 50.66 -21.89
C ASP A 223 -20.86 52.00 -21.23
N VAL A 224 -19.79 52.08 -20.43
CA VAL A 224 -19.31 53.33 -19.84
C VAL A 224 -18.93 54.36 -20.92
N GLU A 225 -18.29 53.91 -22.01
CA GLU A 225 -17.95 54.78 -23.14
C GLU A 225 -19.23 55.30 -23.82
N LYS A 226 -20.23 54.44 -24.03
CA LYS A 226 -21.54 54.80 -24.60
C LYS A 226 -22.25 55.83 -23.73
N ASP A 227 -22.30 55.65 -22.42
CA ASP A 227 -22.95 56.55 -21.48
C ASP A 227 -22.30 57.94 -21.48
N LYS A 228 -20.96 58.01 -21.48
CA LYS A 228 -20.22 59.28 -21.59
C LYS A 228 -20.55 60.04 -22.88
N LEU A 229 -20.72 59.34 -24.00
CA LEU A 229 -21.12 59.94 -25.26
C LEU A 229 -22.55 60.50 -25.18
N ILE A 230 -23.49 59.75 -24.61
CA ILE A 230 -24.89 60.17 -24.44
C ILE A 230 -24.97 61.38 -23.49
N GLU A 231 -24.27 61.36 -22.37
CA GLU A 231 -24.23 62.50 -21.44
C GLU A 231 -23.59 63.74 -22.08
N GLY A 232 -22.48 63.56 -22.81
CA GLY A 232 -21.84 64.63 -23.56
C GLY A 232 -22.79 65.27 -24.57
N LEU A 233 -23.55 64.45 -25.31
CA LEU A 233 -24.58 64.94 -26.23
C LEU A 233 -25.66 65.72 -25.49
N LYS A 234 -26.20 65.18 -24.38
CA LYS A 234 -27.23 65.85 -23.56
C LYS A 234 -26.75 67.20 -23.02
N ARG A 235 -25.53 67.29 -22.47
CA ARG A 235 -24.96 68.54 -21.93
C ARG A 235 -24.79 69.64 -22.98
N ASN A 236 -24.60 69.24 -24.24
CA ASN A 236 -24.35 70.15 -25.36
C ASN A 236 -25.58 70.30 -26.28
N SER A 237 -26.78 69.98 -25.78
CA SER A 237 -28.04 70.06 -26.53
C SER A 237 -27.98 69.35 -27.89
N PHE A 238 -27.32 68.19 -27.93
CA PHE A 238 -27.13 67.34 -29.11
C PHE A 238 -26.32 67.97 -30.25
N SER A 239 -25.62 69.09 -30.00
CA SER A 239 -24.71 69.69 -30.95
C SER A 239 -23.43 68.85 -31.11
N LEU A 240 -23.26 68.21 -32.28
CA LEU A 240 -22.09 67.38 -32.58
C LEU A 240 -20.74 68.14 -32.48
N PRO A 241 -20.58 69.37 -33.01
CA PRO A 241 -19.33 70.11 -32.87
C PRO A 241 -18.99 70.45 -31.41
N ASN A 242 -19.98 70.86 -30.61
CA ASN A 242 -19.78 71.23 -29.21
C ASN A 242 -19.49 69.99 -28.36
N THR A 243 -20.19 68.88 -28.59
CA THR A 243 -19.96 67.61 -27.90
C THR A 243 -18.57 67.05 -28.20
N ALA A 244 -18.10 67.15 -29.45
CA ALA A 244 -16.75 66.71 -29.81
C ALA A 244 -15.69 67.52 -29.07
N LYS A 245 -15.88 68.85 -28.97
CA LYS A 245 -14.99 69.75 -28.24
C LYS A 245 -15.01 69.49 -26.73
N ASP A 246 -16.20 69.31 -26.13
CA ASP A 246 -16.40 69.01 -24.70
C ASP A 246 -15.73 67.70 -24.31
N LEU A 247 -15.91 66.65 -25.12
CA LEU A 247 -15.30 65.33 -24.87
C LEU A 247 -13.84 65.24 -25.33
N GLY A 248 -13.22 66.34 -25.76
CA GLY A 248 -11.80 66.40 -26.15
C GLY A 248 -11.43 65.51 -27.34
N MET A 249 -12.34 65.28 -28.28
CA MET A 249 -12.12 64.40 -29.43
C MET A 249 -12.46 65.07 -30.77
N SER A 250 -11.95 64.52 -31.87
CA SER A 250 -12.31 65.02 -33.20
C SER A 250 -13.76 64.69 -33.57
N ARG A 251 -14.39 65.53 -34.41
CA ARG A 251 -15.76 65.29 -34.90
C ARG A 251 -15.91 63.94 -35.62
N THR A 252 -14.90 63.52 -36.38
CA THR A 252 -14.89 62.23 -37.09
C THR A 252 -14.75 61.05 -36.12
N THR A 253 -13.99 61.21 -35.04
CA THR A 253 -13.91 60.23 -33.94
C THR A 253 -15.25 60.09 -33.23
N LEU A 254 -15.91 61.20 -32.89
CA LEU A 254 -17.22 61.19 -32.27
C LEU A 254 -18.24 60.48 -33.16
N TRP A 255 -18.35 60.86 -34.44
CA TRP A 255 -19.28 60.24 -35.39
C TRP A 255 -19.06 58.73 -35.53
N ARG A 256 -17.79 58.28 -35.64
CA ARG A 256 -17.45 56.86 -35.70
C ARG A 256 -17.88 56.11 -34.43
N LYS A 257 -17.72 56.72 -33.25
CA LYS A 257 -18.15 56.13 -31.97
C LYS A 257 -19.67 56.08 -31.83
N LEU A 258 -20.38 57.14 -32.21
CA LEU A 258 -21.85 57.15 -32.22
C LEU A 258 -22.41 56.07 -33.15
N LYS A 259 -21.82 55.91 -34.34
CA LYS A 259 -22.17 54.84 -35.27
C LYS A 259 -21.85 53.45 -34.71
N LYS A 260 -20.67 53.28 -34.08
CA LYS A 260 -20.27 52.01 -33.41
C LYS A 260 -21.30 51.59 -32.35
N PHE A 261 -21.86 52.54 -31.61
CA PHE A 261 -22.85 52.28 -30.55
C PHE A 261 -24.31 52.43 -30.99
N ASN A 262 -24.54 52.63 -32.29
CA ASN A 262 -25.86 52.83 -32.89
C ASN A 262 -26.70 53.94 -32.21
N ILE A 263 -26.06 55.03 -31.80
CA ILE A 263 -26.71 56.21 -31.23
C ILE A 263 -27.18 57.10 -32.39
N ILE A 264 -28.49 57.29 -32.51
CA ILE A 264 -29.12 58.15 -33.51
C ILE A 264 -29.46 59.48 -32.84
N ILE A 265 -29.13 60.59 -33.51
CA ILE A 265 -29.48 61.94 -33.09
C ILE A 265 -30.38 62.48 -34.20
N GLU A 266 -31.64 62.75 -33.86
CA GLU A 266 -32.61 63.42 -34.72
C GLU A 266 -32.56 64.94 -34.52
#